data_AF-A0A2V5SXZ4-F1
#
_entry.id   AF-A0A2V5SXZ4-F1
#
_cell.length_a   1.000
_cell.length_b   1.000
_cell.length_c   1.000
_cell.angle_alpha   90.00
_cell.angle_beta   90.00
_cell.angle_gamma   90.00
#
_symmetry.space_group_name_H-M   'P 1'
#
loop_
_entity.id
_entity.type
_entity.pdbx_description
1 polymer ?
#
loop_
_entity_poly.entity_id
_entity_poly.type
_entity_poly.pdbx_seq_one_letter_code
_entity_poly.pdbx_strand_id
1 'polypeptide(L)'
;MPKDLRVKWPPLQFDVLKRWLPLIISVAVLLIAALALQIDWSWKRKLSPRGGRYFFHRVELAVPSFRQADEKWSDDPLGGVEANGTLGGEGCAVAAAAMVFKFYGIDT
;
A
#
# COMPACT_ATOMS: atom_id res chain seq x y z
N MET A 1 -26.01 33.04 -62.06
CA MET A 1 -25.66 31.67 -61.63
C MET A 1 -24.18 31.64 -61.22
N PRO A 2 -23.80 30.86 -60.20
CA PRO A 2 -24.07 31.02 -58.77
C PRO A 2 -23.02 31.91 -58.06
N LYS A 3 -23.37 32.32 -56.84
CA LYS A 3 -22.63 33.20 -55.93
C LYS A 3 -21.47 32.45 -55.27
N ASP A 4 -20.33 33.11 -55.23
CA ASP A 4 -19.11 32.80 -54.50
C ASP A 4 -19.38 32.70 -52.99
N LEU A 5 -19.61 31.47 -52.52
CA LEU A 5 -19.76 31.11 -51.11
C LEU A 5 -18.37 31.04 -50.45
N ARG A 6 -17.81 32.22 -50.14
CA ARG A 6 -16.58 32.31 -49.34
C ARG A 6 -16.92 32.03 -47.88
N VAL A 7 -16.79 30.78 -47.45
CA VAL A 7 -16.92 30.36 -46.05
C VAL A 7 -15.84 31.06 -45.22
N LYS A 8 -16.22 32.09 -44.47
CA LYS A 8 -15.39 32.67 -43.41
C LYS A 8 -15.46 31.73 -42.20
N TRP A 9 -14.48 30.86 -42.08
CA TRP A 9 -14.23 30.21 -40.80
C TRP A 9 -13.91 31.30 -39.77
N PRO A 10 -14.54 31.29 -38.58
CA PRO A 10 -14.11 32.20 -37.52
C PRO A 10 -12.62 31.96 -37.29
N PRO A 11 -11.79 33.01 -37.15
CA PRO A 11 -10.40 32.82 -36.81
C PRO A 11 -10.38 32.00 -35.53
N LEU A 12 -9.87 30.77 -35.63
CA LEU A 12 -9.69 29.90 -34.47
C LEU A 12 -9.08 30.76 -33.34
N GLN A 13 -9.76 30.80 -32.19
CA GLN A 13 -9.38 31.57 -31.01
C GLN A 13 -8.13 30.96 -30.33
N PHE A 14 -7.06 30.77 -31.11
CA PHE A 14 -5.79 30.19 -30.68
C PHE A 14 -5.19 30.95 -29.51
N ASP A 15 -5.41 32.27 -29.41
CA ASP A 15 -4.90 33.09 -28.31
C ASP A 15 -5.57 32.78 -26.97
N VAL A 16 -6.88 32.50 -26.98
CA VAL A 16 -7.60 32.08 -25.77
C VAL A 16 -7.12 30.68 -25.38
N LEU A 17 -7.10 29.74 -26.31
CA LEU A 17 -6.65 28.37 -26.05
C LEU A 17 -5.21 28.32 -25.50
N LYS A 18 -4.29 29.11 -26.08
CA LYS A 18 -2.89 29.21 -25.64
C LYS A 18 -2.74 29.81 -24.24
N ARG A 19 -3.62 30.74 -23.86
CA ARG A 19 -3.64 31.35 -22.52
C ARG A 19 -4.09 30.38 -21.42
N TRP A 20 -5.01 29.48 -21.72
CA TRP A 20 -5.54 28.49 -20.76
C TRP A 20 -4.75 27.17 -20.76
N LEU A 21 -4.01 26.88 -21.83
CA LEU A 21 -3.18 25.68 -21.98
C LEU A 21 -2.29 25.36 -20.76
N PRO A 22 -1.51 26.29 -20.17
CA PRO A 22 -0.67 25.97 -19.02
C PRO A 22 -1.49 25.57 -17.78
N LEU A 23 -2.66 26.17 -17.59
CA LEU A 23 -3.55 25.85 -16.47
C LEU A 23 -4.17 24.46 -16.66
N ILE A 24 -4.61 24.13 -17.88
CA ILE A 24 -5.13 22.80 -18.22
C ILE A 24 -4.07 21.72 -17.99
N ILE A 25 -2.83 21.96 -18.44
CA ILE A 25 -1.71 21.04 -18.23
C ILE A 25 -1.45 20.86 -16.74
N SER A 26 -1.43 21.95 -15.97
CA SER A 26 -1.19 21.91 -14.53
C SER A 26 -2.26 21.09 -13.79
N VAL A 27 -3.54 21.30 -14.12
CA VAL A 27 -4.66 20.52 -13.55
C VAL A 27 -4.55 19.04 -13.95
N ALA A 28 -4.23 18.74 -15.21
CA ALA A 28 -4.04 17.37 -15.67
C ALA A 28 -2.91 16.65 -14.91
N VAL A 29 -1.76 17.32 -14.71
CA VAL A 29 -0.64 16.78 -13.93
C VAL A 29 -1.05 16.50 -12.48
N LEU A 30 -1.78 17.42 -11.85
CA LEU A 30 -2.27 17.22 -10.47
C LEU A 30 -3.25 16.05 -10.36
N LEU A 31 -4.16 15.90 -11.32
CA LEU A 31 -5.10 14.77 -11.36
C LEU A 31 -4.37 13.43 -11.53
N ILE A 32 -3.36 13.37 -12.42
CA ILE A 32 -2.54 12.18 -12.61
C ILE A 32 -1.77 11.84 -11.33
N ALA A 33 -1.16 12.83 -10.67
CA ALA A 33 -0.43 12.62 -9.43
C ALA A 33 -1.35 12.12 -8.30
N ALA A 34 -2.53 12.72 -8.16
CA ALA A 34 -3.53 12.30 -7.17
C ALA A 34 -4.01 10.86 -7.41
N LEU A 35 -4.27 10.50 -8.68
CA LEU A 35 -4.66 9.14 -9.05
C LEU A 35 -3.54 8.13 -8.75
N ALA A 36 -2.29 8.46 -9.07
CA ALA A 36 -1.14 7.61 -8.78
C ALA A 36 -0.97 7.39 -7.27
N LEU A 37 -1.11 8.43 -6.45
CA LEU A 37 -1.09 8.32 -4.99
C LEU A 37 -2.23 7.45 -4.45
N GLN A 38 -3.45 7.61 -4.99
CA GLN A 38 -4.59 6.78 -4.59
C GLN A 38 -4.37 5.31 -4.93
N ILE A 39 -3.82 5.01 -6.11
CA ILE A 39 -3.48 3.65 -6.51
C ILE A 39 -2.38 3.11 -5.59
N ASP A 40 -1.29 3.83 -5.38
CA ASP A 40 -0.18 3.40 -4.52
C ASP A 40 -0.63 3.14 -3.07
N TRP A 41 -1.51 3.99 -2.54
CA TRP A 41 -2.08 3.86 -1.21
C TRP A 41 -3.05 2.68 -1.10
N SER A 42 -3.90 2.46 -2.10
CA SER A 42 -4.85 1.34 -2.13
C SER A 42 -4.18 0.00 -2.46
N TRP A 43 -2.99 0.02 -3.06
CA TRP A 43 -2.23 -1.17 -3.36
C TRP A 43 -1.62 -1.76 -2.08
N LYS A 44 -2.23 -2.83 -1.59
CA LYS A 44 -1.70 -3.62 -0.45
C LYS A 44 -0.42 -4.35 -0.86
N ARG A 45 0.73 -3.67 -0.76
CA ARG A 45 2.05 -4.30 -0.87
C ARG A 45 2.38 -4.98 0.46
N LYS A 46 3.09 -6.11 0.38
CA LYS A 46 3.69 -6.73 1.59
C LYS A 46 4.64 -5.71 2.20
N LEU A 47 4.40 -5.29 3.45
CA LEU A 47 5.34 -4.44 4.15
C LEU A 47 6.68 -5.18 4.27
N SER A 48 7.77 -4.45 4.08
CA SER A 48 9.09 -4.96 4.40
C SER A 48 9.09 -5.45 5.86
N PRO A 49 9.55 -6.67 6.15
CA PRO A 49 9.72 -7.15 7.53
C PRO A 49 10.87 -6.44 8.25
N ARG A 50 11.56 -5.51 7.57
CA ARG A 50 12.65 -4.70 8.07
C ARG A 50 12.17 -3.27 8.26
N GLY A 51 12.26 -2.77 9.49
CA GLY A 51 11.93 -1.41 9.91
C GLY A 51 12.35 -1.19 11.37
N GLY A 52 12.41 0.06 11.80
CA GLY A 52 12.84 0.45 13.16
C GLY A 52 14.23 1.10 13.19
N ARG A 53 14.43 2.02 14.14
CA ARG A 53 15.76 2.63 14.38
C ARG A 53 16.65 1.62 15.08
N TYR A 54 17.94 1.67 14.78
CA TYR A 54 18.94 0.90 15.50
C TYR A 54 18.97 1.31 16.98
N PHE A 55 19.03 0.33 17.89
CA PHE A 55 19.21 0.58 19.32
C PHE A 55 20.70 0.65 19.64
N PHE A 56 21.17 1.77 20.20
CA PHE A 56 22.58 1.96 20.60
C PHE A 56 22.98 1.18 21.87
N HIS A 57 22.02 0.50 22.50
CA HIS A 57 22.22 -0.38 23.64
C HIS A 57 21.40 -1.65 23.45
N ARG A 58 21.79 -2.74 24.12
CA ARG A 58 21.01 -3.98 24.10
C ARG A 58 19.65 -3.74 24.75
N VAL A 59 18.59 -4.11 24.06
CA VAL A 59 17.23 -4.16 24.60
C VAL A 59 16.83 -5.63 24.63
N GLU A 60 16.76 -6.20 25.83
CA GLU A 60 16.17 -7.52 26.01
C GLU A 60 14.73 -7.36 26.47
N LEU A 61 13.81 -7.93 25.69
CA LEU A 61 12.43 -8.04 26.11
C LEU A 61 12.33 -9.20 27.09
N ALA A 62 11.74 -8.98 28.27
CA ALA A 62 11.45 -10.02 29.26
C ALA A 62 10.27 -10.94 28.84
N VAL A 63 9.93 -10.92 27.55
CA VAL A 63 8.81 -11.64 26.96
C VAL A 63 9.37 -12.91 26.32
N PRO A 64 8.74 -14.09 26.49
CA PRO A 64 9.14 -15.29 25.79
C PRO A 64 9.13 -15.06 24.28
N SER A 65 10.10 -15.63 23.56
CA SER A 65 10.20 -15.51 22.11
C SER A 65 9.60 -16.75 21.44
N PHE A 66 8.45 -16.58 20.77
CA PHE A 66 7.85 -17.61 19.93
C PHE A 66 8.06 -17.28 18.46
N ARG A 67 8.60 -18.24 17.71
CA ARG A 67 8.86 -18.09 16.27
C ARG A 67 7.71 -18.74 15.51
N GLN A 68 7.07 -18.00 14.60
CA GLN A 68 6.00 -18.58 13.79
C GLN A 68 6.47 -19.79 12.96
N ALA A 69 7.73 -19.77 12.54
CA ALA A 69 8.38 -20.81 11.74
C ALA A 69 9.12 -21.86 12.60
N ASP A 70 8.72 -22.03 13.85
CA ASP A 70 9.23 -23.14 14.68
C ASP A 70 8.72 -24.48 14.14
N GLU A 71 9.61 -25.46 14.04
CA GLU A 71 9.29 -26.79 13.47
C GLU A 71 8.12 -27.48 14.17
N LYS A 72 7.85 -27.14 15.44
CA LYS A 72 6.76 -27.75 16.21
C LYS A 72 5.36 -27.40 15.68
N TRP A 73 5.19 -26.22 15.06
CA TRP A 73 3.87 -25.71 14.67
C TRP A 73 3.86 -24.96 13.33
N SER A 74 5.01 -24.81 12.65
CA SER A 74 5.13 -24.05 11.40
C SER A 74 4.18 -24.56 10.31
N ASP A 75 3.92 -25.85 10.28
CA ASP A 75 3.06 -26.49 9.28
C ASP A 75 1.59 -26.58 9.71
N ASP A 76 1.26 -26.15 10.94
CA ASP A 76 -0.12 -26.20 11.43
C ASP A 76 -0.99 -25.17 10.69
N PRO A 77 -2.24 -25.53 10.34
CA PRO A 77 -3.15 -24.63 9.63
C PRO A 77 -3.54 -23.43 10.49
N LEU A 78 -3.51 -22.24 9.89
CA LEU A 78 -3.83 -20.99 10.57
C LEU A 78 -5.30 -20.97 11.01
N GLY A 79 -5.51 -20.98 12.32
CA GLY A 79 -6.84 -21.04 12.92
C GLY A 79 -7.54 -22.39 12.72
N GLY A 80 -6.79 -23.47 12.45
CA GLY A 80 -7.34 -24.81 12.22
C GLY A 80 -8.02 -24.98 10.85
N VAL A 81 -7.83 -24.03 9.93
CA VAL A 81 -8.43 -24.04 8.60
C VAL A 81 -7.33 -24.02 7.53
N GLU A 82 -7.17 -25.14 6.81
CA GLU A 82 -6.15 -25.32 5.77
C GLU A 82 -6.16 -24.23 4.69
N ALA A 83 -7.35 -23.72 4.35
CA ALA A 83 -7.50 -22.68 3.33
C ALA A 83 -6.86 -21.33 3.71
N ASN A 84 -6.56 -21.10 4.99
CA ASN A 84 -5.96 -19.87 5.49
C ASN A 84 -4.42 -19.91 5.50
N GLY A 85 -3.80 -20.98 4.98
CA GLY A 85 -2.35 -21.19 5.05
C GLY A 85 -1.90 -21.72 6.41
N THR A 86 -0.59 -21.66 6.67
CA THR A 86 0.02 -22.23 7.89
C THR A 86 0.49 -21.15 8.87
N LEU A 87 0.70 -21.53 10.14
CA LEU A 87 1.32 -20.66 11.13
C LEU A 87 2.72 -20.17 10.69
N GLY A 88 3.51 -21.02 10.05
CA GLY A 88 4.82 -20.66 9.50
C GLY A 88 4.75 -19.61 8.40
N GLY A 89 3.73 -19.68 7.54
CA GLY A 89 3.54 -18.75 6.42
C GLY A 89 2.92 -17.41 6.82
N GLU A 90 1.91 -17.43 7.68
CA GLU A 90 1.02 -16.28 7.91
C GLU A 90 0.77 -15.98 9.41
N GLY A 91 1.38 -16.74 10.34
CA GLY A 91 1.12 -16.70 11.77
C GLY A 91 1.83 -15.59 12.56
N CYS A 92 2.31 -14.51 11.93
CA CYS A 92 3.08 -13.48 12.63
C CYS A 92 2.30 -12.81 13.76
N ALA A 93 1.02 -12.51 13.53
CA ALA A 93 0.14 -11.92 14.52
C ALA A 93 -0.19 -12.91 15.66
N VAL A 94 -0.33 -14.20 15.33
CA VAL A 94 -0.64 -15.26 16.31
C VAL A 94 0.56 -15.48 17.22
N ALA A 95 1.77 -15.62 16.67
CA ALA A 95 2.99 -15.74 17.46
C ALA A 95 3.21 -14.51 18.36
N ALA A 96 2.96 -13.30 17.84
CA ALA A 96 3.03 -12.07 18.64
C ALA A 96 2.01 -12.04 19.79
N ALA A 97 0.76 -12.43 19.52
CA ALA A 97 -0.28 -12.50 20.54
C ALA A 97 0.05 -13.57 21.61
N ALA A 98 0.55 -14.73 21.20
CA ALA A 98 0.97 -15.80 22.10
C ALA A 98 2.10 -15.33 23.04
N MET A 99 3.08 -14.58 22.53
CA MET A 99 4.14 -13.99 23.35
C MET A 99 3.58 -13.06 24.44
N VAL A 100 2.59 -12.22 24.08
CA VAL A 100 1.92 -11.32 25.03
C VAL A 100 1.10 -12.12 26.06
N PHE A 101 0.31 -13.09 25.62
CA PHE A 101 -0.49 -13.93 26.52
C PHE A 101 0.38 -14.70 27.51
N LYS A 102 1.48 -15.31 27.04
CA LYS A 102 2.40 -16.02 27.91
C LYS A 102 3.08 -15.10 28.93
N PHE A 103 3.41 -13.86 28.54
CA PHE A 103 3.93 -12.85 29.47
C PHE A 103 2.93 -12.53 30.60
N TYR A 104 1.62 -12.56 30.32
CA TYR A 104 0.56 -12.39 31.32
C TYR A 104 0.18 -13.69 32.05
N GLY A 105 0.91 -14.79 31.84
CA GLY A 105 0.66 -16.08 32.51
C GLY A 105 -0.53 -16.87 31.95
N ILE A 106 -1.05 -16.48 30.78
CA ILE A 106 -2.05 -17.27 30.05
C ILE A 106 -1.32 -18.39 29.30
N ASP A 107 -1.84 -19.61 29.39
CA ASP A 107 -1.24 -20.73 28.65
C ASP A 107 -1.60 -20.66 27.17
N THR A 108 -0.61 -20.93 26.32
CA THR A 108 -0.63 -20.76 24.87
C THR A 108 0.13 -21.86 24.19
#